data_AF-A0A3L7NVC8-F1
#
_entry.id   AF-A0A3L7NVC8-F1
#
_cell.length_a   1.000
_cell.length_b   1.000
_cell.length_c   1.000
_cell.angle_alpha   90.00
_cell.angle_beta   90.00
_cell.angle_gamma   90.00
#
_symmetry.space_group_name_H-M   'P 1'
#
loop_
_entity.id
_entity.type
_entity.pdbx_description
1 polymer ?
#
loop_
_entity_poly.entity_id
_entity_poly.type
_entity_poly.pdbx_seq_one_letter_code
_entity_poly.pdbx_strand_id
1 'polypeptide(L)'
;MPTPSKKPTRSSGCTPSAAVEVYLAGLPVEQRVALERIRAVIRAAVPAAEECILYRMPAYRLDGTALIGFRAAAKHCALHPMSGSTLATLADQIRDYDTSPGTLRFLPGAAPPAALVRKIIKTRIAECARPPAKPKKPTLKKGKAIKGGARKQETKQRPSVGKTQRQHSGTLAGRGKQSG
;
A
#
# COMPACT_ATOMS: atom_id res chain seq x y z
N MET A 1 22.83 38.81 22.60
CA MET A 1 22.49 37.42 22.25
C MET A 1 20.97 37.30 22.21
N PRO A 2 20.33 37.06 21.06
CA PRO A 2 18.91 36.71 21.07
C PRO A 2 18.77 35.19 21.23
N THR A 3 18.09 34.76 22.29
CA THR A 3 17.50 33.42 22.37
C THR A 3 16.16 33.46 21.62
N PRO A 4 15.95 32.68 20.55
CA PRO A 4 14.60 32.46 20.07
C PRO A 4 13.96 31.32 20.89
N SER A 5 13.32 31.67 22.01
CA SER A 5 12.31 30.81 22.64
C SER A 5 11.07 30.75 21.74
N LYS A 6 11.12 29.94 20.68
CA LYS A 6 9.95 29.58 19.90
C LYS A 6 9.22 28.46 20.64
N LYS A 7 8.25 28.83 21.49
CA LYS A 7 7.30 27.88 22.10
C LYS A 7 6.65 27.06 20.96
N PRO A 8 6.61 25.73 21.02
CA PRO A 8 5.80 24.96 20.08
C PRO A 8 4.34 25.29 20.39
N THR A 9 3.72 26.12 19.56
CA THR A 9 2.27 26.27 19.54
C THR A 9 1.68 24.89 19.34
N ARG A 10 0.83 24.45 20.27
CA ARG A 10 0.07 23.20 20.17
C ARG A 10 -0.95 23.35 19.04
N SER A 11 -0.49 23.17 17.81
CA SER A 11 -1.32 23.15 16.62
C SER A 11 -1.68 21.70 16.33
N SER A 12 -2.95 21.36 16.55
CA SER A 12 -3.69 20.26 15.89
C SER A 12 -3.16 18.83 16.11
N GLY A 13 -4.02 17.91 16.54
CA GLY A 13 -3.70 16.49 16.80
C GLY A 13 -3.29 15.63 15.60
N CYS A 14 -2.43 16.13 14.71
CA CYS A 14 -1.78 15.36 13.65
C CYS A 14 -0.26 15.38 13.87
N THR A 15 0.34 14.20 13.92
CA THR A 15 1.79 14.07 14.17
C THR A 15 2.57 14.70 12.99
N PRO A 16 3.57 15.56 13.26
CA PRO A 16 4.25 16.36 12.23
C PRO A 16 5.06 15.53 11.24
N SER A 17 5.47 16.15 10.14
CA SER A 17 6.29 15.58 9.05
C SER A 17 7.52 14.78 9.52
N ALA A 18 8.13 15.14 10.66
CA ALA A 18 9.23 14.36 11.25
C ALA A 18 8.85 12.88 11.52
N ALA A 19 7.60 12.59 11.87
CA ALA A 19 7.14 11.21 12.05
C ALA A 19 6.98 10.46 10.72
N VAL A 20 6.80 11.17 9.61
CA VAL A 20 6.77 10.59 8.25
C VAL A 20 8.18 10.21 7.83
N GLU A 21 9.19 11.03 8.14
CA GLU A 21 10.60 10.67 7.96
C GLU A 21 10.96 9.39 8.72
N VAL A 22 10.59 9.32 9.99
CA VAL A 22 10.82 8.12 10.83
C VAL A 22 10.10 6.90 10.25
N TYR A 23 8.86 7.07 9.75
CA TYR A 23 8.14 6.00 9.06
C TYR A 23 8.89 5.50 7.83
N LEU A 24 9.34 6.41 6.95
CA LEU A 24 10.06 6.09 5.72
C LEU A 24 11.43 5.46 6.01
N ALA A 25 12.13 5.90 7.05
CA ALA A 25 13.43 5.36 7.47
C ALA A 25 13.32 3.90 7.94
N GLY A 26 12.17 3.48 8.48
CA GLY A 26 11.91 2.10 8.89
C GLY A 26 11.53 1.14 7.76
N LEU A 27 11.44 1.62 6.51
CA LEU A 27 11.05 0.79 5.37
C LEU A 27 12.25 0.20 4.63
N PRO A 28 12.08 -0.96 3.98
CA PRO A 28 13.10 -1.46 3.08
C PRO A 28 13.27 -0.49 1.90
N VAL A 29 14.48 -0.47 1.35
CA VAL A 29 14.95 0.58 0.44
C VAL A 29 14.04 0.74 -0.78
N GLU A 30 13.57 -0.35 -1.38
CA GLU A 30 12.70 -0.31 -2.55
C GLU A 30 11.36 0.37 -2.27
N GLN A 31 10.73 0.04 -1.14
CA GLN A 31 9.46 0.67 -0.73
C GLN A 31 9.68 2.12 -0.34
N ARG A 32 10.79 2.43 0.33
CA ARG A 32 11.15 3.81 0.68
C ARG A 32 11.28 4.67 -0.58
N VAL A 33 12.08 4.25 -1.57
CA VAL A 33 12.27 4.99 -2.83
C VAL A 33 10.95 5.17 -3.58
N ALA A 34 10.11 4.13 -3.63
CA ALA A 34 8.80 4.24 -4.27
C ALA A 34 7.89 5.26 -3.57
N LEU A 35 7.81 5.22 -2.24
CA LEU A 35 6.98 6.14 -1.46
C LEU A 35 7.54 7.57 -1.44
N GLU A 36 8.86 7.76 -1.45
CA GLU A 36 9.50 9.07 -1.58
C GLU A 36 9.15 9.74 -2.90
N ARG A 37 9.14 8.97 -4.00
CA ARG A 37 8.67 9.47 -5.31
C ARG A 37 7.23 9.93 -5.24
N ILE A 38 6.34 9.13 -4.64
CA ILE A 38 4.93 9.48 -4.47
C ILE A 38 4.77 10.74 -3.61
N ARG A 39 5.50 10.82 -2.50
CA ARG A 39 5.56 12.00 -1.62
C ARG A 39 5.99 13.26 -2.35
N ALA A 40 7.05 13.19 -3.15
CA ALA A 40 7.50 14.32 -3.97
C ALA A 40 6.42 14.79 -4.95
N VAL A 41 5.73 13.85 -5.61
CA VAL A 41 4.64 14.16 -6.54
C VAL A 41 3.46 14.80 -5.82
N ILE A 42 3.07 14.30 -4.63
CA ILE A 42 1.95 14.87 -3.86
C ILE A 42 2.29 16.29 -3.40
N ARG A 43 3.48 16.50 -2.82
CA ARG A 43 3.93 17.84 -2.38
C ARG A 43 3.98 18.84 -3.54
N ALA A 44 4.41 18.40 -4.72
CA ALA A 44 4.43 19.24 -5.91
C ALA A 44 3.02 19.52 -6.47
N ALA A 45 2.08 18.59 -6.29
CA ALA A 45 0.70 18.77 -6.75
C ALA A 45 -0.13 19.65 -5.80
N VAL A 46 0.12 19.57 -4.49
CA VAL A 46 -0.64 20.30 -3.45
C VAL A 46 0.31 20.82 -2.38
N PRO A 47 1.05 21.90 -2.65
CA PRO A 47 2.01 22.45 -1.68
C PRO A 47 1.32 23.01 -0.42
N ALA A 48 0.04 23.35 -0.51
CA ALA A 48 -0.78 23.80 0.62
C ALA A 48 -1.25 22.66 1.54
N ALA A 49 -1.05 21.40 1.17
CA ALA A 49 -1.48 20.28 2.00
C ALA A 49 -0.50 20.03 3.16
N GLU A 50 -1.05 19.89 4.36
CA GLU A 50 -0.34 19.51 5.57
C GLU A 50 -0.05 18.01 5.57
N GLU A 51 1.23 17.65 5.69
CA GLU A 51 1.67 16.27 5.82
C GLU A 51 1.60 15.82 7.29
N CYS A 52 0.89 14.73 7.56
CA CYS A 52 0.81 14.17 8.90
C CYS A 52 0.53 12.66 8.94
N ILE A 53 0.74 12.03 10.11
CA ILE A 53 0.43 10.62 10.30
C ILE A 53 -1.04 10.46 10.70
N LEU A 54 -1.81 9.76 9.87
CA LEU A 54 -3.21 9.39 10.11
C LEU A 54 -3.38 7.87 9.96
N TYR A 55 -4.09 7.21 10.88
CA TYR A 55 -4.25 5.74 10.87
C TYR A 55 -2.92 4.97 10.72
N ARG A 56 -1.85 5.43 11.41
CA ARG A 56 -0.49 4.85 11.34
C ARG A 56 0.15 4.87 9.95
N MET A 57 -0.32 5.73 9.05
CA MET A 57 0.26 5.92 7.72
C MET A 57 0.45 7.42 7.42
N PRO A 58 1.45 7.78 6.60
CA PRO A 58 1.56 9.12 6.05
C PRO A 58 0.31 9.51 5.24
N ALA A 59 -0.21 10.71 5.53
CA ALA A 59 -1.36 11.29 4.85
C ALA A 59 -1.21 12.80 4.68
N TYR A 60 -1.93 13.34 3.71
CA TYR A 60 -1.99 14.76 3.40
C TYR A 60 -3.40 15.29 3.62
N ARG A 61 -3.48 16.39 4.37
CA ARG A 61 -4.72 17.09 4.68
C ARG A 61 -4.69 18.48 4.07
N LEU A 62 -5.79 18.91 3.47
CA LEU A 62 -5.97 20.27 2.97
C LEU A 62 -7.20 20.86 3.65
N ASP A 63 -7.03 22.00 4.32
CA ASP A 63 -8.09 22.68 5.08
C ASP A 63 -8.84 21.74 6.04
N GLY A 64 -8.09 20.89 6.76
CA GLY A 64 -8.64 19.91 7.70
C GLY A 64 -9.21 18.63 7.06
N THR A 65 -9.35 18.57 5.74
CA THR A 65 -9.88 17.41 5.01
C THR A 65 -8.77 16.49 4.51
N ALA A 66 -8.86 15.19 4.79
CA ALA A 66 -7.89 14.21 4.30
C ALA A 66 -8.07 13.95 2.79
N LEU A 67 -7.03 14.27 2.02
CA LEU A 67 -7.03 14.10 0.57
C LEU A 67 -6.48 12.73 0.18
N ILE A 68 -5.26 12.43 0.61
CA ILE A 68 -4.57 11.22 0.15
C ILE A 68 -3.61 10.73 1.22
N GLY A 69 -3.51 9.41 1.37
CA GLY A 69 -2.50 8.78 2.20
C GLY A 69 -1.81 7.64 1.47
N PHE A 70 -0.65 7.25 1.95
CA PHE A 70 0.12 6.16 1.39
C PHE A 70 0.72 5.30 2.50
N ARG A 71 0.90 4.02 2.23
CA ARG A 71 1.54 3.09 3.17
C ARG A 71 2.35 2.02 2.46
N ALA A 72 3.38 1.52 3.13
CA ALA A 72 4.02 0.27 2.76
C ALA A 72 3.32 -0.92 3.45
N ALA A 73 3.21 -2.03 2.73
CA ALA A 73 2.87 -3.34 3.23
C ALA A 73 4.03 -4.31 2.95
N ALA A 74 3.94 -5.54 3.44
CA ALA A 74 5.04 -6.51 3.39
C ALA A 74 5.58 -6.79 1.97
N LYS A 75 4.74 -6.70 0.93
CA LYS A 75 5.11 -7.00 -0.47
C LYS A 75 4.72 -5.92 -1.48
N HIS A 76 3.99 -4.90 -1.05
CA HIS A 76 3.42 -3.89 -1.94
C HIS A 76 3.31 -2.55 -1.21
N CYS A 77 3.15 -1.49 -1.97
CA CYS A 77 2.74 -0.18 -1.47
C CYS A 77 1.26 0.04 -1.80
N ALA A 78 0.60 0.87 -1.01
CA ALA A 78 -0.81 1.20 -1.20
C ALA A 78 -1.02 2.70 -1.11
N LEU A 79 -1.82 3.23 -2.04
CA LEU A 79 -2.26 4.61 -2.13
C LEU A 79 -3.76 4.69 -1.81
N HIS A 80 -4.13 5.58 -0.92
CA HIS A 80 -5.46 5.73 -0.37
C HIS A 80 -5.96 7.17 -0.64
N PRO A 81 -6.79 7.42 -1.66
CA PRO A 81 -7.38 8.74 -1.94
C PRO A 81 -8.48 9.16 -0.95
N MET A 82 -8.58 8.51 0.21
CA MET A 82 -9.52 8.83 1.30
C MET A 82 -10.99 8.98 0.83
N SER A 83 -11.33 8.31 -0.27
CA SER A 83 -12.61 8.38 -0.97
C SER A 83 -12.90 7.05 -1.63
N GLY A 84 -14.13 6.57 -1.51
CA GLY A 84 -14.58 5.35 -2.20
C GLY A 84 -14.83 5.56 -3.70
N SER A 85 -15.02 6.81 -4.15
CA SER A 85 -15.46 7.13 -5.51
C SER A 85 -14.34 7.62 -6.42
N THR A 86 -13.27 8.20 -5.88
CA THR A 86 -12.19 8.79 -6.69
C THR A 86 -11.56 7.78 -7.65
N LEU A 87 -11.31 6.55 -7.19
CA LEU A 87 -10.73 5.50 -8.03
C LEU A 87 -11.73 4.99 -9.08
N ALA A 88 -13.03 4.99 -8.78
CA ALA A 88 -14.05 4.57 -9.74
C ALA A 88 -14.11 5.51 -10.96
N THR A 89 -13.92 6.81 -10.76
CA THR A 89 -13.83 7.80 -11.86
C THR A 89 -12.58 7.61 -12.73
N LEU A 90 -11.55 6.94 -12.21
CA LEU A 90 -10.26 6.71 -12.87
C LEU A 90 -10.07 5.23 -13.24
N ALA A 91 -11.15 4.43 -13.26
CA ALA A 91 -11.10 2.98 -13.47
C ALA A 91 -10.29 2.58 -14.71
N ASP A 92 -10.46 3.29 -15.83
CA ASP A 92 -9.72 3.03 -17.07
C ASP A 92 -8.20 3.24 -16.92
N GLN A 93 -7.77 4.19 -16.09
CA GLN A 93 -6.35 4.51 -15.91
C GLN A 93 -5.65 3.63 -14.87
N ILE A 94 -6.42 2.93 -14.03
CA ILE A 94 -5.91 2.08 -12.95
C ILE A 94 -6.13 0.59 -13.24
N ARG A 95 -6.57 0.25 -14.45
CA ARG A 95 -6.98 -1.10 -14.85
C ARG A 95 -5.84 -2.12 -14.78
N ASP A 96 -4.61 -1.67 -14.98
CA ASP A 96 -3.39 -2.49 -14.90
C ASP A 96 -2.86 -2.63 -13.45
N TYR A 97 -3.50 -1.98 -12.48
CA TYR A 97 -3.11 -2.01 -11.07
C TYR A 97 -4.10 -2.82 -10.22
N ASP A 98 -3.60 -3.46 -9.16
CA ASP A 98 -4.46 -4.10 -8.17
C ASP A 98 -5.18 -3.03 -7.36
N THR A 99 -6.49 -2.91 -7.54
CA THR A 99 -7.30 -1.88 -6.89
C THR A 99 -8.41 -2.48 -6.05
N SER A 100 -8.76 -1.78 -4.99
CA SER A 100 -9.89 -2.07 -4.10
C SER A 100 -10.67 -0.77 -3.89
N PRO A 101 -11.90 -0.81 -3.37
CA PRO A 101 -12.67 0.40 -3.10
C PRO A 101 -11.85 1.39 -2.24
N GLY A 102 -11.45 2.51 -2.84
CA GLY A 102 -10.63 3.54 -2.19
C GLY A 102 -9.17 3.16 -1.87
N THR A 103 -8.60 2.14 -2.51
CA THR A 103 -7.18 1.77 -2.38
C THR A 103 -6.58 1.32 -3.71
N LEU A 104 -5.44 1.88 -4.10
CA LEU A 104 -4.63 1.43 -5.24
C LEU A 104 -3.36 0.78 -4.71
N ARG A 105 -3.18 -0.52 -4.98
CA ARG A 105 -1.99 -1.29 -4.59
C ARG A 105 -1.04 -1.39 -5.79
N PHE A 106 0.25 -1.23 -5.51
CA PHE A 106 1.29 -1.28 -6.52
C PHE A 106 2.55 -1.90 -5.94
N LEU A 107 3.38 -2.52 -6.78
CA LEU A 107 4.68 -3.02 -6.38
C LEU A 107 5.65 -1.85 -6.25
N PRO A 108 6.61 -1.87 -5.30
CA PRO A 108 7.60 -0.80 -5.16
C PRO A 108 8.42 -0.56 -6.43
N GLY A 109 8.73 -1.61 -7.20
CA GLY A 109 9.38 -1.50 -8.51
C GLY A 109 8.48 -1.03 -9.66
N ALA A 110 7.15 -1.04 -9.47
CA ALA A 110 6.15 -0.64 -10.46
C ALA A 110 5.25 0.48 -9.89
N ALA A 111 5.88 1.53 -9.35
CA ALA A 111 5.17 2.67 -8.81
C ALA A 111 4.31 3.36 -9.91
N PRO A 112 3.12 3.87 -9.55
CA PRO A 112 2.27 4.54 -10.51
C PRO A 112 2.96 5.81 -11.05
N PRO A 113 2.79 6.12 -12.34
CA PRO A 113 3.40 7.29 -12.94
C PRO A 113 2.89 8.57 -12.26
N ALA A 114 3.74 9.58 -12.16
CA ALA A 114 3.41 10.85 -11.52
C ALA A 114 2.15 11.51 -12.10
N ALA A 115 1.91 11.34 -13.41
CA ALA A 115 0.71 11.82 -14.08
C ALA A 115 -0.58 11.20 -13.52
N LEU A 116 -0.57 9.89 -13.22
CA LEU A 116 -1.72 9.19 -12.63
C LEU A 116 -1.98 9.67 -11.20
N VAL A 117 -0.92 9.77 -10.40
CA VAL A 117 -1.00 10.27 -9.01
C VAL A 117 -1.58 11.68 -8.97
N ARG A 118 -1.10 12.57 -9.86
CA ARG A 118 -1.64 13.94 -10.00
C ARG A 118 -3.12 13.95 -10.36
N LYS A 119 -3.56 13.09 -11.29
CA LYS A 119 -4.97 12.98 -11.66
C LYS A 119 -5.83 12.53 -10.47
N ILE A 120 -5.39 11.53 -9.70
CA ILE A 120 -6.09 11.06 -8.49
C ILE A 120 -6.27 12.21 -7.50
N ILE A 121 -5.21 12.97 -7.23
CA ILE A 121 -5.24 14.09 -6.29
C ILE A 121 -6.18 15.19 -6.79
N LYS A 122 -6.10 15.56 -8.07
CA LYS A 122 -6.96 16.59 -8.67
C LYS A 122 -8.43 16.20 -8.62
N THR A 123 -8.76 14.95 -8.95
CA THR A 123 -10.12 14.42 -8.82
C THR A 123 -10.60 14.50 -7.38
N ARG A 124 -9.76 14.12 -6.41
CA ARG A 124 -10.12 14.20 -4.99
C ARG A 124 -10.35 15.63 -4.50
N ILE A 125 -9.51 16.58 -4.90
CA ILE A 125 -9.69 18.01 -4.57
C ILE A 125 -11.01 18.51 -5.15
N ALA A 126 -11.34 18.16 -6.40
CA ALA A 126 -12.61 18.54 -7.02
C ALA A 126 -13.83 17.88 -6.34
N GLU A 127 -13.68 16.71 -5.71
CA GLU A 127 -14.70 16.12 -4.85
C GLU A 127 -14.85 16.88 -3.52
N CYS A 128 -13.73 17.30 -2.90
CA CYS A 128 -13.73 18.02 -1.63
C CYS A 128 -14.18 19.50 -1.75
N ALA A 129 -13.92 20.15 -2.89
CA ALA A 129 -14.33 21.53 -3.17
C ALA A 129 -15.83 21.65 -3.46
N ARG A 130 -16.50 20.54 -3.82
CA ARG A 130 -17.97 20.49 -3.85
C ARG A 130 -18.47 20.30 -2.42
N PRO A 131 -19.49 21.05 -1.96
CA PRO A 131 -20.09 20.80 -0.66
C PRO A 131 -20.53 19.33 -0.61
N PRO A 132 -20.26 18.61 0.49
CA PRO A 132 -20.51 17.18 0.54
C PRO A 132 -22.00 16.95 0.29
N ALA A 133 -22.33 16.28 -0.82
CA ALA A 133 -23.58 15.54 -0.86
C ALA A 133 -23.52 14.58 0.34
N LYS A 134 -24.43 14.80 1.30
CA LYS A 134 -24.47 14.15 2.60
C LYS A 134 -24.00 12.69 2.50
N PRO A 135 -23.05 12.23 3.32
CA PRO A 135 -22.62 10.84 3.27
C PRO A 135 -23.86 9.97 3.54
N LYS A 136 -24.28 9.18 2.55
CA LYS A 136 -25.06 7.97 2.87
C LYS A 136 -24.12 7.12 3.71
N LYS A 137 -24.33 7.13 5.02
CA LYS A 137 -23.68 6.21 5.96
C LYS A 137 -23.67 4.83 5.28
N PRO A 138 -22.53 4.14 5.14
CA PRO A 138 -22.62 2.69 5.10
C PRO A 138 -23.20 2.33 6.46
N THR A 139 -24.51 2.08 6.51
CA THR A 139 -25.12 1.39 7.62
C THR A 139 -24.34 0.10 7.74
N LEU A 140 -23.55 0.00 8.81
CA LEU A 140 -22.89 -1.22 9.21
C LEU A 140 -24.01 -2.25 9.43
N LYS A 141 -24.36 -3.01 8.38
CA LYS A 141 -25.18 -4.19 8.51
C LYS A 141 -24.33 -5.19 9.28
N LYS A 142 -24.68 -5.33 10.55
CA LYS A 142 -24.26 -6.40 11.44
C LYS A 142 -24.61 -7.74 10.77
N GLY A 143 -23.59 -8.58 10.54
CA GLY A 143 -23.73 -10.03 10.36
C GLY A 143 -23.77 -10.56 8.92
N LYS A 144 -22.69 -11.24 8.51
CA LYS A 144 -22.74 -12.70 8.29
C LYS A 144 -21.33 -13.28 8.45
N ALA A 145 -21.20 -14.27 9.33
CA ALA A 145 -19.97 -15.00 9.56
C ALA A 145 -19.41 -15.55 8.24
N ILE A 146 -18.14 -15.27 7.96
CA ILE A 146 -17.34 -16.11 7.07
C ILE A 146 -16.44 -16.98 7.94
N LYS A 147 -16.84 -18.22 8.13
CA LYS A 147 -15.92 -19.30 8.52
C LYS A 147 -14.98 -19.54 7.33
N GLY A 148 -13.70 -19.71 7.62
CA GLY A 148 -12.78 -20.44 6.74
C GLY A 148 -11.74 -19.57 6.05
N GLY A 149 -10.48 -20.01 6.17
CA GLY A 149 -9.42 -19.55 5.30
C GLY A 149 -8.09 -19.29 5.99
N ALA A 150 -7.59 -20.24 6.77
CA ALA A 150 -6.16 -20.34 7.01
C ALA A 150 -5.45 -20.38 5.65
N ARG A 151 -4.79 -19.30 5.25
CA ARG A 151 -3.91 -19.31 4.06
C ARG A 151 -2.48 -19.16 4.54
N LYS A 152 -1.87 -20.34 4.74
CA LYS A 152 -0.44 -20.57 4.92
C LYS A 152 0.36 -19.66 3.99
N GLN A 153 1.30 -18.94 4.58
CA GLN A 153 2.38 -18.29 3.86
C GLN A 153 3.35 -19.40 3.45
N GLU A 154 3.24 -19.88 2.21
CA GLU A 154 4.21 -20.80 1.61
C GLU A 154 5.32 -19.96 0.96
N THR A 155 6.42 -19.83 1.68
CA THR A 155 7.71 -19.33 1.24
C THR A 155 8.33 -20.38 0.29
N LYS A 156 8.16 -20.20 -1.02
CA LYS A 156 8.97 -20.93 -2.00
C LYS A 156 10.32 -20.23 -2.15
N GLN A 157 11.35 -20.78 -1.51
CA GLN A 157 12.74 -20.51 -1.80
C GLN A 157 13.36 -21.76 -2.42
N ARG A 158 13.80 -21.64 -3.67
CA ARG A 158 14.81 -22.49 -4.34
C ARG A 158 16.11 -21.68 -4.38
N PRO A 159 17.28 -22.26 -4.71
CA PRO A 159 17.73 -23.66 -4.62
C PRO A 159 19.15 -23.75 -4.00
N SER A 160 19.59 -24.93 -3.57
CA SER A 160 21.03 -25.22 -3.53
C SER A 160 21.35 -26.71 -3.39
N VAL A 161 22.12 -27.17 -4.37
CA VAL A 161 23.14 -28.24 -4.30
C VAL A 161 22.63 -29.67 -4.16
N GLY A 162 22.77 -30.39 -5.27
CA GLY A 162 22.68 -31.83 -5.28
C GLY A 162 23.83 -32.49 -4.51
N LYS A 163 23.56 -33.68 -3.99
CA LYS A 163 24.49 -34.80 -3.99
C LYS A 163 23.67 -36.09 -4.00
N THR A 164 23.77 -36.76 -5.13
CA THR A 164 23.42 -38.15 -5.35
C THR A 164 24.28 -39.06 -4.47
N GLN A 165 23.65 -39.86 -3.60
CA GLN A 165 24.19 -41.14 -3.13
C GLN A 165 23.11 -41.84 -2.29
N ARG A 166 22.88 -43.16 -2.27
CA ARG A 166 23.11 -44.33 -3.14
C ARG A 166 22.42 -45.47 -2.35
N GLN A 167 21.95 -46.49 -3.04
CA GLN A 167 21.65 -47.85 -2.55
C GLN A 167 20.35 -48.04 -1.77
N HIS A 168 19.36 -48.63 -2.43
CA HIS A 168 18.65 -49.79 -1.87
C HIS A 168 18.73 -50.91 -2.90
N SER A 169 19.47 -51.94 -2.52
CA SER A 169 19.47 -53.28 -3.06
C SER A 169 18.04 -53.85 -3.04
N GLY A 170 17.46 -53.99 -4.23
CA GLY A 170 16.19 -54.67 -4.47
C GLY A 170 16.43 -56.11 -4.89
N THR A 171 16.19 -56.99 -3.94
CA THR A 171 16.26 -58.46 -4.03
C THR A 171 15.14 -59.05 -4.89
N LEU A 172 15.52 -60.08 -5.65
CA LEU A 172 14.76 -61.21 -6.22
C LEU A 172 13.23 -61.12 -6.37
N ALA A 173 12.73 -61.35 -7.58
CA ALA A 173 12.13 -62.64 -7.99
C ALA A 173 11.37 -62.48 -9.31
N GLY A 174 11.78 -63.21 -10.34
CA GLY A 174 11.12 -63.21 -11.65
C GLY A 174 11.45 -64.47 -12.43
N ARG A 175 10.99 -65.63 -11.93
CA ARG A 175 10.91 -66.88 -12.70
C ARG A 175 9.78 -66.75 -13.71
N GLY A 176 10.09 -66.83 -15.00
CA GLY A 176 9.11 -66.88 -16.08
C GLY A 176 9.70 -67.57 -17.32
N LYS A 177 9.46 -68.88 -17.43
CA LYS A 177 9.74 -69.75 -18.57
C LYS A 177 8.96 -69.31 -19.82
N GLN A 178 9.57 -69.49 -21.00
CA GLN A 178 9.03 -69.91 -22.31
C GLN A 178 9.97 -69.37 -23.40
N SER A 179 10.39 -70.06 -24.46
CA SER A 179 10.23 -71.42 -24.96
C SER A 179 11.33 -71.64 -26.00
N GLY A 180 11.83 -72.86 -26.10
CA GLY A 180 12.76 -73.36 -27.10
C GLY A 180 12.90 -74.86 -26.90
#